data_AF-A0A327WP14-F1
#
_entry.id   AF-A0A327WP14-F1
#
_cell.length_a   1.000
_cell.length_b   1.000
_cell.length_c   1.000
_cell.angle_alpha   90.00
_cell.angle_beta   90.00
_cell.angle_gamma   90.00
#
_symmetry.space_group_name_H-M   'P 1'
#
loop_
_entity.id
_entity.type
_entity.pdbx_description
1 polymer ?
#
loop_
_entity_poly.entity_id
_entity_poly.type
_entity_poly.pdbx_seq_one_letter_code
_entity_poly.pdbx_strand_id
1 'polypeptide(L)'
;MSNIKDWQVHIGGWGFILWFATFGLSDFLKERGYDLISHVVAGYMIGFVTAFSAMLFWDIIHKRWTQIFGDESILGRVFSAIPLLVIAIVGFAGFLGSIFGSAPWQYNIGFVLAGIVFQQGTYPVIRMLDGQP
;
A
#
# COMPACT_ATOMS: atom_id res chain seq x y z
N MET A 1 25.09 8.01 -3.83
CA MET A 1 24.28 7.34 -2.79
C MET A 1 24.11 8.28 -1.61
N SER A 2 22.97 8.97 -1.50
CA SER A 2 22.60 9.65 -0.25
C SER A 2 22.48 8.57 0.83
N ASN A 3 23.16 8.74 1.96
CA ASN A 3 23.03 7.81 3.09
C ASN A 3 21.56 7.71 3.49
N ILE A 4 20.94 6.54 3.26
CA ILE A 4 19.63 6.21 3.82
C ILE A 4 19.76 6.36 5.33
N LYS A 5 18.91 7.20 5.93
CA LYS A 5 19.01 7.50 7.36
C LYS A 5 18.46 6.31 8.15
N ASP A 6 19.09 5.94 9.25
CA ASP A 6 18.69 4.78 10.07
C ASP A 6 17.21 4.78 10.46
N TRP A 7 16.64 5.96 10.72
CA TRP A 7 15.21 6.09 11.04
C TRP A 7 14.29 5.65 9.88
N GLN A 8 14.70 5.83 8.62
CA GLN A 8 13.92 5.38 7.45
C GLN A 8 13.87 3.85 7.38
N VAL A 9 15.00 3.20 7.71
CA VAL A 9 15.09 1.73 7.82
C VAL A 9 14.22 1.24 8.96
N HIS A 10 14.24 1.90 10.11
CA HIS A 10 13.39 1.56 11.25
C HIS A 10 11.90 1.76 10.96
N ILE A 11 11.50 2.83 10.28
CA ILE A 11 10.10 3.02 9.88
C ILE A 11 9.66 1.92 8.91
N GLY A 12 10.50 1.55 7.93
CA GLY A 12 10.20 0.42 7.04
C GLY A 12 10.03 -0.90 7.81
N GLY A 13 10.95 -1.20 8.72
CA GLY A 13 10.90 -2.43 9.53
C GLY A 13 9.71 -2.48 10.50
N TRP A 14 9.51 -1.43 11.30
CA TRP A 14 8.38 -1.36 12.22
C TRP A 14 7.03 -1.28 11.50
N GLY A 15 6.98 -0.54 10.38
CA GLY A 15 5.80 -0.47 9.52
C GLY A 15 5.43 -1.85 8.97
N PHE A 16 6.41 -2.63 8.52
CA PHE A 16 6.18 -4.01 8.07
C PHE A 16 5.65 -4.90 9.20
N ILE A 17 6.23 -4.85 10.39
CA ILE A 17 5.79 -5.64 11.54
C ILE A 17 4.36 -5.28 11.96
N LEU A 18 4.06 -3.98 12.06
CA LEU A 18 2.73 -3.49 12.41
C LEU A 18 1.71 -3.88 11.33
N TRP A 19 2.07 -3.77 10.06
CA TRP A 19 1.22 -4.23 8.97
C TRP A 19 0.99 -5.75 9.05
N PHE A 20 2.02 -6.56 9.27
CA PHE A 20 1.86 -8.01 9.41
C PHE A 20 0.96 -8.39 10.60
N ALA A 21 1.08 -7.68 11.73
CA ALA A 21 0.21 -7.86 12.88
C ALA A 21 -1.28 -7.60 12.57
N THR A 22 -1.60 -6.76 11.57
CA THR A 22 -2.99 -6.52 11.18
C THR A 22 -3.66 -7.74 10.54
N PHE A 23 -2.92 -8.64 9.89
CA PHE A 23 -3.45 -9.93 9.42
C PHE A 23 -3.85 -10.81 10.60
N GLY A 24 -2.97 -10.96 11.59
CA GLY A 24 -3.27 -11.72 12.81
C GLY A 24 -4.45 -11.13 13.58
N LEU A 25 -4.59 -9.80 13.60
CA LEU A 25 -5.76 -9.12 14.17
C LEU A 25 -7.03 -9.44 13.37
N SER A 26 -6.97 -9.41 12.04
CA SER A 26 -8.11 -9.75 11.18
C SER A 26 -8.61 -11.18 11.44
N ASP A 27 -7.69 -12.15 11.54
CA ASP A 27 -8.03 -13.54 11.83
C ASP A 27 -8.59 -13.71 13.25
N PHE A 28 -7.96 -13.08 14.25
CA PHE A 28 -8.46 -13.08 15.63
C PHE A 28 -9.89 -12.52 15.75
N LEU A 29 -10.18 -11.42 15.04
CA LEU A 29 -11.52 -10.83 15.02
C LEU A 29 -12.54 -11.79 14.41
N LYS A 30 -12.17 -12.47 13.32
CA LYS A 30 -13.01 -13.46 12.65
C LYS A 30 -13.33 -14.64 13.58
N GLU A 31 -12.32 -15.21 14.25
CA GLU A 31 -12.49 -16.32 15.19
C GLU A 31 -13.43 -15.99 16.36
N ARG A 32 -13.51 -14.71 16.74
CA ARG A 32 -14.38 -14.21 17.81
C ARG A 32 -15.79 -13.81 17.35
N GLY A 33 -16.12 -14.04 16.07
CA GLY A 33 -17.42 -13.72 15.48
C GLY A 33 -17.57 -12.25 15.05
N TYR A 34 -16.50 -11.47 15.02
CA TYR A 34 -16.49 -10.09 14.52
C TYR A 34 -16.20 -10.04 13.01
N ASP A 35 -16.94 -10.82 12.22
CA ASP A 35 -16.73 -10.94 10.76
C ASP A 35 -16.77 -9.59 10.05
N LEU A 36 -17.68 -8.69 10.46
CA LEU A 36 -17.77 -7.34 9.90
C LEU A 36 -16.46 -6.57 10.08
N ILE A 37 -15.92 -6.56 11.30
CA ILE A 37 -14.72 -5.80 11.63
C ILE A 37 -13.51 -6.42 10.94
N SER A 38 -13.44 -7.75 10.92
CA SER A 38 -12.41 -8.49 10.18
C SER A 38 -12.37 -8.10 8.69
N HIS A 39 -13.52 -8.06 8.01
CA HIS A 39 -13.60 -7.64 6.61
C HIS A 39 -13.19 -6.18 6.39
N VAL A 40 -13.55 -5.27 7.31
CA VAL A 40 -13.13 -3.86 7.23
C VAL A 40 -11.61 -3.73 7.40
N VAL A 41 -11.02 -4.44 8.36
CA VAL A 41 -9.57 -4.44 8.60
C VAL A 41 -8.82 -5.01 7.38
N ALA A 42 -9.26 -6.15 6.85
CA ALA A 42 -8.69 -6.74 5.64
C ALA A 42 -8.81 -5.81 4.42
N GLY A 43 -9.97 -5.17 4.25
CA GLY A 43 -10.19 -4.16 3.21
C GLY A 43 -9.24 -2.98 3.35
N TYR A 44 -9.05 -2.48 4.57
CA TYR A 44 -8.15 -1.36 4.83
C TYR A 44 -6.69 -1.71 4.50
N MET A 45 -6.22 -2.88 4.92
CA MET A 45 -4.86 -3.35 4.65
C MET A 45 -4.54 -3.41 3.16
N ILE A 46 -5.42 -4.06 2.38
CA ILE A 46 -5.22 -4.19 0.94
C ILE A 46 -5.40 -2.85 0.25
N GLY A 47 -6.40 -2.05 0.63
CA GLY A 47 -6.61 -0.72 0.07
C GLY A 47 -5.40 0.20 0.25
N PHE A 48 -4.77 0.16 1.42
CA PHE A 48 -3.60 0.99 1.69
C PHE A 48 -2.42 0.61 0.80
N VAL A 49 -2.09 -0.68 0.76
CA VAL A 49 -0.97 -1.20 -0.06
C VAL A 49 -1.26 -0.97 -1.55
N THR A 50 -2.51 -1.15 -1.99
CA THR A 50 -2.91 -0.88 -3.37
C THR A 50 -2.72 0.58 -3.74
N ALA A 51 -3.20 1.51 -2.89
CA ALA A 51 -3.05 2.95 -3.13
C ALA A 51 -1.58 3.36 -3.16
N PHE A 52 -0.77 2.85 -2.24
CA PHE A 52 0.67 3.08 -2.21
C PHE A 52 1.37 2.57 -3.47
N SER A 53 1.15 1.31 -3.85
CA SER A 53 1.76 0.71 -5.04
C SER A 53 1.29 1.39 -6.32
N ALA A 54 0.02 1.76 -6.43
CA ALA A 54 -0.52 2.50 -7.57
C ALA A 54 0.11 3.89 -7.71
N MET A 55 0.31 4.60 -6.59
CA MET A 55 0.98 5.90 -6.57
C MET A 55 2.44 5.77 -7.02
N LEU A 56 3.20 4.83 -6.47
CA LEU A 56 4.59 4.61 -6.90
C LEU A 56 4.66 4.24 -8.38
N PHE A 57 3.75 3.39 -8.85
CA PHE A 57 3.67 3.03 -10.26
C PHE A 57 3.28 4.22 -11.16
N TRP A 58 2.41 5.11 -10.68
CA TRP A 58 2.07 6.34 -11.38
C TRP A 58 3.30 7.24 -11.56
N ASP A 59 4.08 7.46 -10.51
CA ASP A 59 5.31 8.25 -10.57
C ASP A 59 6.38 7.60 -11.48
N ILE A 60 6.43 6.26 -11.52
CA ILE A 60 7.24 5.49 -12.46
C ILE A 60 6.87 5.81 -13.93
N ILE A 61 5.57 5.79 -14.27
CA ILE A 61 5.09 6.17 -15.63
C ILE A 61 5.48 7.62 -15.97
N HIS A 62 5.46 8.51 -14.97
CA HIS A 62 5.85 9.93 -15.13
C HIS A 62 7.36 10.16 -15.13
N LYS A 63 8.14 9.11 -15.40
CA LYS A 63 9.60 9.12 -15.52
C LYS A 63 10.36 9.52 -14.25
N ARG A 64 9.73 9.42 -13.07
CA ARG A 64 10.36 9.73 -11.77
C ARG A 64 11.15 8.54 -11.19
N TRP A 65 11.68 7.70 -12.08
CA TRP A 65 12.40 6.46 -11.75
C TRP A 65 13.60 6.67 -10.83
N THR A 66 14.36 7.75 -11.04
CA THR A 66 15.55 8.10 -10.23
C THR A 66 15.18 8.54 -8.82
N GLN A 67 13.98 9.07 -8.61
CA GLN A 67 13.51 9.47 -7.28
C GLN A 67 13.05 8.25 -6.47
N ILE A 68 12.44 7.26 -7.13
CA ILE A 68 11.91 6.06 -6.48
C ILE A 68 12.97 4.99 -6.26
N PHE A 69 13.78 4.72 -7.28
CA PHE A 69 14.73 3.59 -7.28
C PHE A 69 16.20 4.04 -7.21
N GLY A 70 16.47 5.34 -7.09
CA GLY A 70 17.83 5.87 -7.04
C GLY A 70 18.66 5.56 -8.29
N ASP A 71 19.96 5.38 -8.12
CA ASP A 71 20.93 5.15 -9.20
C ASP A 71 21.01 3.68 -9.69
N GLU A 72 19.96 2.88 -9.48
CA GLU A 72 19.92 1.51 -10.01
C GLU A 72 19.99 1.45 -11.54
N SER A 73 20.53 0.35 -12.06
CA SER A 73 20.50 0.06 -13.50
C SER A 73 19.07 0.03 -14.04
N ILE A 74 18.87 0.38 -15.32
CA ILE A 74 17.55 0.41 -15.95
C ILE A 74 16.81 -0.94 -15.79
N LEU A 75 17.54 -2.06 -15.88
CA LEU A 75 16.97 -3.39 -15.66
C LEU A 75 16.52 -3.59 -14.21
N GLY A 76 17.33 -3.19 -13.23
CA GLY A 76 16.97 -3.25 -11.80
C GLY A 76 15.68 -2.50 -11.51
N ARG A 77 15.56 -1.27 -12.04
CA ARG A 77 14.36 -0.45 -11.90
C ARG A 77 13.09 -1.10 -12.47
N VAL A 78 13.21 -1.75 -13.64
CA VAL A 78 12.09 -2.48 -14.27
C VAL A 78 11.67 -3.68 -13.42
N PHE A 79 12.63 -4.48 -12.94
CA PHE A 79 12.32 -5.62 -12.07
C PHE A 79 11.66 -5.18 -10.76
N SER A 80 12.07 -4.05 -10.20
CA SER A 80 11.46 -3.47 -8.99
C SER A 80 10.06 -2.88 -9.24
N ALA A 81 9.77 -2.42 -10.46
CA ALA A 81 8.45 -1.89 -10.83
C ALA A 81 7.39 -2.99 -11.04
N ILE A 82 7.79 -4.20 -11.43
CA ILE A 82 6.87 -5.31 -11.71
C ILE A 82 6.03 -5.69 -10.47
N PRO A 83 6.61 -5.94 -9.28
CA PRO A 83 5.83 -6.22 -8.07
C PRO A 83 4.84 -5.10 -7.72
N LEU A 84 5.24 -3.82 -7.88
CA LEU A 84 4.35 -2.68 -7.63
C LEU A 84 3.14 -2.70 -8.56
N LEU A 85 3.36 -2.94 -9.85
CA LEU A 85 2.30 -3.07 -10.83
C LEU A 85 1.37 -4.24 -10.51
N VAL A 86 1.93 -5.41 -10.19
CA VAL A 86 1.15 -6.61 -9.86
C VAL A 86 0.27 -6.37 -8.63
N ILE A 87 0.83 -5.78 -7.57
CA ILE A 87 0.08 -5.46 -6.35
C ILE A 87 -1.03 -4.44 -6.64
N ALA A 88 -0.74 -3.38 -7.41
CA ALA A 88 -1.73 -2.39 -7.78
C ALA A 88 -2.89 -3.02 -8.58
N ILE A 89 -2.59 -3.88 -9.56
CA ILE A 89 -3.61 -4.56 -10.38
C ILE A 89 -4.42 -5.54 -9.54
N VAL A 90 -3.77 -6.40 -8.76
CA VAL A 90 -4.45 -7.42 -7.94
C VAL A 90 -5.35 -6.76 -6.90
N GLY A 91 -4.86 -5.73 -6.22
CA GLY A 91 -5.65 -4.98 -5.24
C GLY A 91 -6.85 -4.28 -5.86
N PHE A 92 -6.67 -3.64 -7.03
CA PHE A 92 -7.76 -3.00 -7.76
C PHE A 92 -8.78 -4.02 -8.29
N ALA A 93 -8.32 -5.16 -8.81
CA ALA A 93 -9.20 -6.25 -9.23
C ALA A 93 -10.00 -6.83 -8.07
N GLY A 94 -9.38 -6.96 -6.89
CA GLY A 94 -10.07 -7.36 -5.64
C GLY A 94 -11.19 -6.39 -5.28
N PHE A 95 -10.92 -5.08 -5.34
CA PHE A 95 -11.93 -4.04 -5.12
C PHE A 95 -13.06 -4.03 -6.16
N LEU A 96 -12.75 -4.25 -7.44
CA LEU A 96 -13.79 -4.39 -8.47
C LEU A 96 -14.62 -5.66 -8.25
N GLY A 97 -13.98 -6.76 -7.88
CA GLY A 97 -14.64 -8.02 -7.55
C GLY A 97 -15.59 -7.91 -6.36
N SER A 98 -15.32 -7.01 -5.41
CA SER A 98 -16.23 -6.72 -4.29
C SER A 98 -17.31 -5.69 -4.58
N ILE A 99 -17.23 -4.94 -5.68
CA ILE A 99 -18.31 -4.05 -6.15
C ILE A 99 -19.28 -4.81 -7.05
N PHE A 100 -18.76 -5.59 -8.00
CA PHE A 100 -19.56 -6.25 -9.04
C PHE A 100 -19.83 -7.73 -8.76
N GLY A 101 -19.17 -8.33 -7.77
CA GLY A 101 -19.31 -9.73 -7.39
C GLY A 101 -19.96 -9.93 -6.02
N SER A 102 -19.77 -11.12 -5.46
CA SER A 102 -20.39 -11.55 -4.20
C SER A 102 -19.52 -11.31 -2.95
N ALA A 103 -18.42 -10.56 -3.06
CA ALA A 103 -17.55 -10.34 -1.92
C ALA A 103 -18.22 -9.42 -0.87
N PRO A 104 -17.82 -9.52 0.41
CA PRO A 104 -18.41 -8.70 1.47
C PRO A 104 -18.19 -7.21 1.20
N TRP A 105 -19.28 -6.44 1.05
CA TRP A 105 -19.22 -5.01 0.75
C TRP A 105 -18.45 -4.19 1.81
N GLN A 106 -18.34 -4.70 3.04
CA GLN A 106 -17.60 -4.09 4.14
C GLN A 106 -16.11 -3.97 3.84
N TYR A 107 -15.58 -4.87 3.01
CA TYR A 107 -14.24 -4.78 2.46
C TYR A 107 -14.02 -3.45 1.71
N ASN A 108 -15.01 -3.00 0.94
CA ASN A 108 -14.93 -1.74 0.19
C ASN A 108 -14.83 -0.53 1.11
N ILE A 109 -15.49 -0.57 2.28
CA ILE A 109 -15.40 0.52 3.26
C ILE A 109 -13.95 0.66 3.73
N GLY A 110 -13.36 -0.43 4.18
CA GLY A 110 -11.95 -0.45 4.59
C GLY A 110 -11.04 0.03 3.47
N PHE A 111 -11.25 -0.51 2.26
CA PHE A 111 -10.44 -0.20 1.09
C PHE A 111 -10.47 1.29 0.71
N VAL A 112 -11.66 1.90 0.67
CA VAL A 112 -11.83 3.32 0.36
C VAL A 112 -11.23 4.20 1.45
N LEU A 113 -11.49 3.87 2.73
CA LEU A 113 -10.92 4.61 3.85
C LEU A 113 -9.38 4.60 3.81
N ALA A 114 -8.78 3.46 3.49
CA ALA A 114 -7.34 3.36 3.35
C ALA A 114 -6.80 4.24 2.22
N GLY A 115 -7.50 4.31 1.08
CA GLY A 115 -7.17 5.23 -0.01
C GLY A 115 -7.21 6.69 0.42
N ILE A 116 -8.23 7.09 1.19
CA ILE A 116 -8.36 8.46 1.73
C ILE A 116 -7.22 8.76 2.72
N VAL A 117 -6.96 7.86 3.67
CA VAL A 117 -5.87 8.03 4.65
C VAL A 117 -4.52 8.10 3.97
N PHE A 118 -4.28 7.26 2.96
CA PHE A 118 -3.07 7.32 2.17
C PHE A 118 -2.94 8.68 1.48
N GLN A 119 -3.97 9.12 0.75
CA GLN A 119 -3.93 10.34 -0.04
C GLN A 119 -3.79 11.61 0.81
N GLN A 120 -4.46 11.67 1.97
CA GLN A 120 -4.48 12.85 2.82
C GLN A 120 -3.40 12.86 3.90
N GLY A 121 -2.99 11.68 4.37
CA GLY A 121 -2.03 11.55 5.47
C GLY A 121 -0.64 11.17 4.98
N THR A 122 -0.52 10.03 4.29
CA THR A 122 0.79 9.45 3.98
C THR A 122 1.45 10.09 2.76
N TYR A 123 0.69 10.34 1.68
CA TYR A 123 1.22 10.88 0.44
C TYR A 123 1.87 12.26 0.61
N PRO A 124 1.26 13.24 1.32
CA PRO A 124 1.89 14.54 1.54
C PRO A 124 3.18 14.43 2.35
N VAL A 125 3.23 13.53 3.34
CA VAL A 125 4.43 13.30 4.15
C VAL A 125 5.55 12.72 3.28
N ILE A 126 5.26 11.75 2.40
CA ILE A 126 6.25 11.22 1.46
C ILE A 126 6.81 12.34 0.58
N ARG A 127 5.94 13.16 -0.02
CA ARG A 127 6.39 14.25 -0.90
C ARG A 127 7.24 15.28 -0.14
N MET A 128 6.84 15.64 1.08
CA MET A 128 7.60 16.52 1.95
C MET A 128 9.01 15.96 2.26
N LEU A 129 9.11 14.66 2.53
CA LEU A 129 10.38 13.98 2.78
C LEU A 129 11.28 13.93 1.52
N ASP A 130 10.67 13.86 0.34
CA ASP A 130 11.36 13.90 -0.96
C ASP A 130 11.69 15.33 -1.43
N GLY A 131 11.42 16.34 -0.61
CA GLY A 131 11.71 17.74 -0.93
C GLY A 131 10.77 18.34 -1.97
N GLN A 132 9.57 17.78 -2.14
CA GLN A 132 8.53 18.33 -3.02
C GLN A 132 7.25 18.64 -2.22
N PRO A 133 6.76 19.89 -2.19
CA PRO A 133 5.46 20.20 -1.61
C PRO A 133 4.31 19.61 -2.44
#